data_AF-A0A818YH50-F1
#
_entry.id   AF-A0A818YH50-F1
#
_cell.length_a   1.000
_cell.length_b   1.000
_cell.length_c   1.000
_cell.angle_alpha   90.00
_cell.angle_beta   90.00
_cell.angle_gamma   90.00
#
_symmetry.space_group_name_H-M   'P 1'
#
loop_
_entity.id
_entity.type
_entity.pdbx_description
1 polymer ?
#
loop_
_entity_poly.entity_id
_entity_poly.type
_entity_poly.pdbx_seq_one_letter_code
_entity_poly.pdbx_strand_id
1 'polypeptide(L)'
;MSHRAGLPCVDEQLTLNDVLDWTRITSLLAKQKPHWEPGTTHGYHAYTFGFLAGELVQRVDPQHRSYSQFVRDELDPEFYVGVSDNNVEARVAPLFAKNDGLLASLPQMDPLVEKSMSCNGAFPLRSPNSDEFVFNRRSVHQAAIPAANGISNAHSIARIYALLIDDVNENGKKTTCLLSKKTLKSATENVTPPNEQDRTIFGLTTKFSRSGFELHSDFFNVLGEDGFGHHGKISRNA
;
A
#
# COMPACT_ATOMS: atom_id res chain seq x y z
N MET A 1 -1.88 -4.73 -12.08
CA MET A 1 -1.52 -4.05 -10.82
C MET A 1 -0.44 -4.85 -10.09
N SER A 2 0.63 -5.26 -10.77
CA SER A 2 1.61 -6.22 -10.23
C SER A 2 3.03 -5.63 -10.18
N HIS A 3 3.13 -4.33 -9.89
CA HIS A 3 4.40 -3.59 -9.80
C HIS A 3 5.27 -3.57 -11.08
N ARG A 4 4.65 -3.73 -12.26
CA ARG A 4 5.36 -3.79 -13.55
C ARG A 4 5.34 -2.50 -14.37
N ALA A 5 4.76 -1.42 -13.85
CA ALA A 5 4.56 -0.18 -14.60
C ALA A 5 5.82 0.70 -14.75
N GLY A 6 6.89 0.41 -14.01
CA GLY A 6 8.12 1.20 -14.05
C GLY A 6 8.07 2.55 -13.36
N LEU A 7 7.07 2.80 -12.51
CA LEU A 7 6.92 4.06 -11.75
C LEU A 7 7.11 3.93 -10.22
N PRO A 8 8.15 3.25 -9.69
CA PRO A 8 8.26 2.95 -8.26
C PRO A 8 8.43 4.19 -7.36
N CYS A 9 8.81 5.33 -7.94
CA CYS A 9 8.90 6.64 -7.30
C CYS A 9 8.52 7.76 -8.28
N VAL A 10 8.29 8.96 -7.74
CA VAL A 10 8.23 10.18 -8.54
C VAL A 10 9.64 10.76 -8.67
N ASP A 11 10.06 11.12 -9.89
CA ASP A 11 11.41 11.62 -10.18
C ASP A 11 11.64 13.05 -9.71
N GLU A 12 10.60 13.88 -9.74
CA GLU A 12 10.66 15.26 -9.25
C GLU A 12 11.02 15.29 -7.76
N GLN A 13 11.73 16.33 -7.33
CA GLN A 13 11.94 16.58 -5.91
C GLN A 13 10.64 17.08 -5.30
N LEU A 14 10.14 16.34 -4.31
CA LEU A 14 8.87 16.62 -3.66
C LEU A 14 9.09 17.08 -2.22
N THR A 15 8.12 17.82 -1.69
CA THR A 15 7.91 18.03 -0.26
C THR A 15 6.89 17.04 0.27
N LEU A 16 6.79 16.92 1.61
CA LEU A 16 5.71 16.13 2.23
C LEU A 16 4.33 16.61 1.74
N ASN A 17 4.10 17.93 1.67
CA ASN A 17 2.82 18.47 1.22
C ASN A 17 2.49 18.09 -0.23
N ASP A 18 3.49 18.01 -1.11
CA ASP A 18 3.26 17.49 -2.47
C ASP A 18 2.79 16.05 -2.46
N VAL A 19 3.33 15.20 -1.56
CA VAL A 19 2.91 13.79 -1.41
C VAL A 19 1.49 13.67 -0.85
N LEU A 20 1.09 14.60 0.02
CA LEU A 20 -0.26 14.65 0.59
C LEU A 20 -1.31 15.18 -0.40
N ASP A 21 -0.88 15.82 -1.50
CA ASP A 21 -1.74 16.29 -2.58
C ASP A 21 -1.93 15.18 -3.64
N TRP A 22 -3.11 14.58 -3.62
CA TRP A 22 -3.51 13.53 -4.55
C TRP A 22 -3.31 13.94 -6.02
N THR A 23 -3.82 15.11 -6.40
CA THR A 23 -3.80 15.59 -7.78
C THR A 23 -2.38 15.88 -8.24
N ARG A 24 -1.54 16.43 -7.35
CA ARG A 24 -0.12 16.65 -7.64
C ARG A 24 0.57 15.33 -7.99
N ILE A 25 0.47 14.31 -7.14
CA ILE A 25 1.18 13.04 -7.34
C ILE A 25 0.69 12.28 -8.56
N THR A 26 -0.62 12.15 -8.75
CA THR A 26 -1.16 11.42 -9.91
C THR A 26 -0.84 12.13 -11.22
N SER A 27 -0.84 13.46 -11.24
CA SER A 27 -0.44 14.24 -12.42
C SER A 27 1.04 14.07 -12.78
N LEU A 28 1.92 13.96 -11.79
CA LEU A 28 3.35 13.70 -12.00
C LEU A 28 3.59 12.29 -12.52
N LEU A 29 3.00 11.29 -11.87
CA LEU A 29 3.10 9.89 -12.28
C LEU A 29 2.59 9.67 -13.71
N ALA A 30 1.51 10.34 -14.10
CA ALA A 30 0.95 10.23 -15.45
C ALA A 30 1.86 10.81 -16.56
N LYS A 31 2.73 11.77 -16.22
CA LYS A 31 3.65 12.42 -17.18
C LYS A 31 5.04 11.77 -17.19
N GLN A 32 5.40 11.07 -16.12
CA GLN A 32 6.72 10.51 -15.94
C GLN A 32 6.98 9.34 -16.89
N LYS A 33 8.20 9.29 -17.44
CA LYS A 33 8.66 8.13 -18.19
C LYS A 33 8.96 6.99 -17.21
N PRO A 34 8.47 5.76 -17.47
CA PRO A 34 8.84 4.59 -16.68
C PRO A 34 10.37 4.38 -16.61
N HIS A 35 10.88 4.00 -15.44
CA HIS A 35 12.29 3.63 -15.21
C HIS A 35 12.71 2.34 -15.95
N TRP A 36 11.73 1.52 -16.34
CA TRP A 36 11.91 0.37 -17.21
C TRP A 36 10.70 0.22 -18.13
N GLU A 37 10.86 -0.52 -19.23
CA GLU A 37 9.76 -0.79 -20.14
C GLU A 37 8.62 -1.54 -19.42
N PRO A 38 7.39 -1.01 -19.40
CA PRO A 38 6.29 -1.63 -18.68
C PRO A 38 6.08 -3.10 -19.05
N GLY A 39 5.95 -3.96 -18.04
CA GLY A 39 5.73 -5.40 -18.24
C GLY A 39 6.98 -6.24 -18.41
N THR A 40 8.17 -5.65 -18.64
CA THR A 40 9.43 -6.40 -18.82
C THR A 40 10.06 -6.88 -17.53
N THR A 41 9.79 -6.20 -16.41
CA THR A 41 10.26 -6.56 -15.07
C THR A 41 9.32 -5.95 -14.01
N HIS A 42 9.56 -6.24 -12.73
CA HIS A 42 8.84 -5.63 -11.61
C HIS A 42 9.78 -4.94 -10.61
N GLY A 43 9.23 -3.99 -9.89
CA GLY A 43 9.85 -3.39 -8.72
C GLY A 43 8.78 -2.75 -7.88
N TYR A 44 8.63 -3.20 -6.64
CA TYR A 44 7.70 -2.70 -5.64
C TYR A 44 7.56 -1.15 -5.56
N HIS A 45 6.41 -0.70 -6.05
CA HIS A 45 5.86 0.67 -5.95
C HIS A 45 5.39 1.03 -4.53
N ALA A 46 6.30 1.10 -3.55
CA ALA A 46 5.96 1.20 -2.12
C ALA A 46 4.93 2.28 -1.74
N TYR A 47 4.95 3.44 -2.42
CA TYR A 47 3.93 4.48 -2.24
C TYR A 47 3.10 4.71 -3.50
N THR A 48 3.74 4.72 -4.67
CA THR A 48 3.09 5.07 -5.93
C THR A 48 2.03 4.05 -6.37
N PHE A 49 2.10 2.81 -5.87
CA PHE A 49 1.06 1.79 -6.11
C PHE A 49 -0.32 2.32 -5.74
N GLY A 50 -0.43 2.94 -4.55
CA GLY A 50 -1.71 3.39 -4.00
C GLY A 50 -2.34 4.49 -4.83
N PHE A 51 -1.53 5.44 -5.31
CA PHE A 51 -1.99 6.49 -6.20
C PHE A 51 -2.39 5.95 -7.57
N LEU A 52 -1.60 5.05 -8.17
CA LEU A 52 -1.91 4.45 -9.47
C LEU A 52 -3.20 3.62 -9.41
N ALA A 53 -3.32 2.75 -8.39
CA ALA A 53 -4.50 1.91 -8.17
C ALA A 53 -5.73 2.76 -7.84
N GLY A 54 -5.58 3.73 -6.94
CA GLY A 54 -6.69 4.54 -6.50
C GLY A 54 -7.16 5.54 -7.56
N GLU A 55 -6.28 6.07 -8.40
CA GLU A 55 -6.67 6.95 -9.51
C GLU A 55 -7.49 6.17 -10.54
N LEU A 56 -7.13 4.91 -10.79
CA LEU A 56 -7.95 4.01 -11.59
C LEU A 56 -9.34 3.82 -10.97
N VAL A 57 -9.42 3.53 -9.67
CA VAL A 57 -10.70 3.39 -8.95
C VAL A 57 -11.58 4.64 -9.09
N GLN A 58 -11.05 5.83 -8.84
CA GLN A 58 -11.83 7.08 -8.94
C GLN A 58 -12.34 7.35 -10.37
N ARG A 59 -11.55 6.98 -11.38
CA ARG A 59 -11.93 7.16 -12.80
C ARG A 59 -13.02 6.20 -13.25
N VAL A 60 -13.00 4.95 -12.75
CA VAL A 60 -13.95 3.91 -13.16
C VAL A 60 -15.17 3.81 -12.26
N ASP A 61 -15.12 4.36 -11.05
CA ASP A 61 -16.27 4.46 -10.15
C ASP A 61 -17.37 5.31 -10.81
N PRO A 62 -18.58 4.77 -11.02
CA PRO A 62 -19.66 5.51 -11.67
C PRO A 62 -20.08 6.79 -10.95
N GLN A 63 -19.82 6.87 -9.64
CA GLN A 63 -20.09 8.05 -8.82
C GLN A 63 -18.91 9.01 -8.75
N HIS A 64 -17.76 8.66 -9.35
CA HIS A 64 -16.51 9.43 -9.30
C HIS A 64 -16.14 9.86 -7.87
N ARG A 65 -16.39 8.98 -6.89
CA ARG A 65 -16.06 9.23 -5.49
C ARG A 65 -14.54 9.33 -5.33
N SER A 66 -14.11 10.11 -4.34
CA SER A 66 -12.71 10.07 -3.91
C SER A 66 -12.34 8.66 -3.43
N TYR A 67 -11.06 8.30 -3.49
CA TYR A 67 -10.63 6.97 -3.03
C TYR A 67 -11.01 6.72 -1.56
N SER A 68 -10.84 7.72 -0.69
CA SER A 68 -11.24 7.66 0.72
C SER A 68 -12.74 7.37 0.90
N GLN A 69 -13.58 8.01 0.09
CA GLN A 69 -15.03 7.82 0.15
C GLN A 69 -15.41 6.43 -0.38
N PHE A 70 -14.81 6.01 -1.51
CA PHE A 70 -15.02 4.67 -2.06
C PHE A 70 -14.67 3.59 -1.03
N VAL A 71 -13.51 3.67 -0.38
CA VAL A 71 -13.10 2.72 0.67
C VAL A 71 -14.12 2.68 1.80
N ARG A 72 -14.57 3.84 2.29
CA ARG A 72 -15.53 3.93 3.39
C ARG A 72 -16.89 3.32 3.07
N ASP A 73 -17.34 3.47 1.82
CA ASP A 73 -18.66 3.00 1.39
C ASP A 73 -18.66 1.51 1.02
N GLU A 74 -17.56 1.00 0.45
CA GLU A 74 -17.50 -0.34 -0.12
C GLU A 74 -16.86 -1.39 0.82
N LEU A 75 -16.08 -0.95 1.82
CA LEU A 75 -15.36 -1.85 2.74
C LEU A 75 -15.94 -1.80 4.18
N ASP A 76 -15.17 -2.32 5.14
CA ASP A 76 -15.51 -2.36 6.56
C ASP A 76 -15.57 -0.95 7.18
N PRO A 77 -16.51 -0.69 8.11
CA PRO A 77 -16.67 0.64 8.73
C PRO A 77 -15.45 1.13 9.52
N GLU A 78 -14.53 0.25 9.90
CA GLU A 78 -13.34 0.57 10.71
C GLU A 78 -12.02 0.40 9.92
N PHE A 79 -12.07 0.58 8.59
CA PHE A 79 -10.89 0.71 7.73
C PHE A 79 -10.88 2.07 7.01
N TYR A 80 -9.89 2.90 7.33
CA TYR A 80 -9.81 4.28 6.86
C TYR A 80 -8.58 4.51 6.00
N VAL A 81 -8.76 5.19 4.87
CA VAL A 81 -7.68 5.80 4.09
C VAL A 81 -8.04 7.28 3.97
N GLY A 82 -7.44 8.12 4.80
CA GLY A 82 -7.88 9.49 5.04
C GLY A 82 -8.91 9.60 6.16
N VAL A 83 -8.46 10.06 7.33
CA VAL A 83 -9.25 10.22 8.57
C VAL A 83 -9.71 11.68 8.68
N SER A 84 -10.90 11.97 8.17
CA SER A 84 -11.50 13.31 8.26
C SER A 84 -12.26 13.56 9.56
N ASP A 85 -12.69 12.50 10.27
CA ASP A 85 -13.51 12.57 11.48
C ASP A 85 -12.64 12.68 12.74
N ASN A 86 -12.87 13.71 13.54
CA ASN A 86 -12.17 13.94 14.81
C ASN A 86 -12.38 12.82 15.83
N ASN A 87 -13.52 12.14 15.81
CA ASN A 87 -13.80 11.02 16.70
C ASN A 87 -12.98 9.78 16.33
N VAL A 88 -12.71 9.59 15.03
CA VAL A 88 -11.81 8.54 14.55
C VAL A 88 -10.37 8.93 14.87
N GLU A 89 -9.97 10.17 14.60
CA GLU A 89 -8.63 10.71 14.90
C GLU A 89 -8.26 10.52 16.39
N ALA A 90 -9.20 10.77 17.31
CA ALA A 90 -8.99 10.60 18.74
C ALA A 90 -8.73 9.13 19.18
N ARG A 91 -9.05 8.16 18.32
CA ARG A 91 -8.83 6.72 18.56
C ARG A 91 -7.54 6.19 17.93
N VAL A 92 -6.86 6.98 17.10
CA VAL A 92 -5.63 6.55 16.42
C VAL A 92 -4.51 6.38 17.45
N ALA A 93 -4.04 5.15 17.62
CA ALA A 93 -2.91 4.87 18.49
C ALA A 93 -1.62 5.37 17.82
N PRO A 94 -0.78 6.15 18.52
CA PRO A 94 0.50 6.60 17.96
C PRO A 94 1.43 5.39 17.76
N LEU A 95 2.19 5.43 16.67
CA LEU A 95 3.25 4.48 16.40
C LEU A 95 4.48 4.81 17.25
N PHE A 96 5.04 3.77 17.84
CA PHE A 96 6.33 3.80 18.52
C PHE A 96 7.24 2.77 17.86
N ALA A 97 8.47 3.16 17.53
CA ALA A 97 9.51 2.20 17.24
C ALA A 97 10.86 2.71 17.72
N LYS A 98 11.64 1.79 18.27
CA LYS A 98 13.08 1.96 18.40
C LYS A 98 13.69 1.96 16.99
N ASN A 99 14.64 2.86 16.75
CA ASN A 99 15.52 2.69 15.58
C ASN A 99 16.38 1.47 15.85
N ASP A 100 16.11 0.35 15.19
CA ASP A 100 16.87 -0.89 15.35
C ASP A 100 18.15 -0.90 14.50
N GLY A 101 18.39 0.17 13.73
CA GLY A 101 19.59 0.33 12.92
C GLY A 101 19.65 -0.60 11.71
N LEU A 102 18.61 -1.40 11.44
CA LEU A 102 18.62 -2.41 10.38
C LEU A 102 18.94 -1.79 9.01
N LEU A 103 18.27 -0.68 8.67
CA LEU A 103 18.53 0.07 7.44
C LEU A 103 19.94 0.69 7.39
N ALA A 104 20.49 1.10 8.54
CA ALA A 104 21.84 1.68 8.62
C ALA A 104 22.94 0.63 8.50
N SER A 105 22.61 -0.65 8.71
CA SER A 105 23.52 -1.79 8.54
C SER A 105 23.57 -2.34 7.11
N LEU A 106 22.66 -1.89 6.24
CA LEU A 106 22.64 -2.29 4.85
C LEU A 106 23.78 -1.60 4.09
N PRO A 107 24.38 -2.25 3.06
CA PRO A 107 25.28 -1.60 2.13
C PRO A 107 24.63 -0.36 1.49
N GLN A 108 25.45 0.51 0.90
CA GLN A 108 24.96 1.65 0.13
C GLN A 108 23.92 1.16 -0.89
N MET A 109 22.70 1.66 -0.74
CA MET A 109 21.56 1.17 -1.50
C MET A 109 21.58 1.74 -2.91
N ASP A 110 21.01 1.00 -3.86
CA ASP A 110 20.76 1.54 -5.18
C ASP A 110 19.89 2.82 -5.05
N PRO A 111 20.23 3.94 -5.71
CA PRO A 111 19.48 5.19 -5.58
C PRO A 111 17.98 5.04 -5.89
N LEU A 112 17.58 4.13 -6.79
CA LEU A 112 16.18 3.86 -7.08
C LEU A 112 15.46 3.22 -5.90
N VAL A 113 16.13 2.31 -5.18
CA VAL A 113 15.62 1.68 -3.95
C VAL A 113 15.42 2.74 -2.86
N GLU A 114 16.38 3.65 -2.68
CA GLU A 114 16.24 4.74 -1.69
C GLU A 114 15.04 5.65 -2.00
N LYS A 115 14.88 6.00 -3.27
CA LYS A 115 13.78 6.86 -3.73
C LYS A 115 12.42 6.17 -3.64
N SER A 116 12.32 4.90 -3.98
CA SER A 116 11.06 4.14 -3.90
C SER A 116 10.56 4.03 -2.46
N MET A 117 11.46 3.84 -1.49
CA MET A 117 11.12 3.68 -0.08
C MET A 117 10.80 4.98 0.67
N SER A 118 10.96 6.14 0.04
CA SER A 118 10.81 7.44 0.73
C SER A 118 10.11 8.52 -0.10
N CYS A 119 9.49 8.17 -1.23
CA CYS A 119 9.01 9.15 -2.21
C CYS A 119 10.08 10.18 -2.58
N ASN A 120 11.28 9.72 -2.95
CA ASN A 120 12.43 10.58 -3.27
C ASN A 120 12.79 11.54 -2.11
N GLY A 121 12.77 11.00 -0.88
CA GLY A 121 13.06 11.73 0.36
C GLY A 121 11.93 12.59 0.92
N ALA A 122 10.80 12.72 0.21
CA ALA A 122 9.68 13.57 0.61
C ALA A 122 8.80 12.96 1.71
N PHE A 123 8.78 11.62 1.79
CA PHE A 123 7.99 10.86 2.76
C PHE A 123 8.88 9.83 3.50
N PRO A 124 9.85 10.29 4.30
CA PRO A 124 10.68 9.40 5.11
C PRO A 124 9.88 8.83 6.29
N LEU A 125 10.20 7.62 6.75
CA LEU A 125 9.51 6.98 7.89
C LEU A 125 9.52 7.85 9.16
N ARG A 126 10.62 8.57 9.38
CA ARG A 126 10.78 9.55 10.45
C ARG A 126 10.89 10.94 9.86
N SER A 127 10.28 11.91 10.50
CA SER A 127 10.34 13.28 10.02
C SER A 127 11.79 13.80 10.01
N PRO A 128 12.19 14.59 9.01
CA PRO A 128 13.50 15.23 9.02
C PRO A 128 13.68 16.05 10.30
N ASN A 129 14.76 15.79 11.04
CA ASN A 129 15.12 16.46 12.30
C ASN A 129 14.27 16.10 13.54
N SER A 130 13.52 15.00 13.52
CA SER A 130 12.86 14.50 14.72
C SER A 130 12.77 12.97 14.75
N ASP A 131 12.62 12.40 15.95
CA ASP A 131 12.30 10.98 16.11
C ASP A 131 10.81 10.66 15.91
N GLU A 132 9.98 11.65 15.59
CA GLU A 132 8.55 11.46 15.32
C GLU A 132 8.36 10.68 14.01
N PHE A 133 7.57 9.62 14.07
CA PHE A 133 7.09 8.93 12.88
C PHE A 133 6.23 9.86 12.03
N VAL A 134 6.54 9.98 10.74
CA VAL A 134 5.75 10.82 9.83
C VAL A 134 4.28 10.40 9.84
N PHE A 135 4.04 9.10 10.02
CA PHE A 135 2.71 8.50 10.13
C PHE A 135 1.92 8.89 11.36
N ASN A 136 2.53 9.48 12.41
CA ASN A 136 1.80 10.00 13.57
C ASN A 136 1.23 11.41 13.32
N ARG A 137 1.62 12.07 12.22
CA ARG A 137 1.14 13.41 11.92
C ARG A 137 -0.30 13.38 11.49
N ARG A 138 -1.12 14.21 12.12
CA ARG A 138 -2.52 14.40 11.75
C ARG A 138 -2.73 14.71 10.26
N SER A 139 -1.86 15.52 9.64
CA SER A 139 -1.95 15.79 8.19
C SER A 139 -1.75 14.54 7.33
N VAL A 140 -0.96 13.57 7.82
CA VAL A 140 -0.77 12.27 7.16
C VAL A 140 -1.96 11.36 7.40
N HIS A 141 -2.55 11.33 8.60
CA HIS A 141 -3.80 10.59 8.82
C HIS A 141 -4.93 11.10 7.92
N GLN A 142 -5.02 12.41 7.73
CA GLN A 142 -6.08 13.06 6.94
C GLN A 142 -5.95 12.85 5.43
N ALA A 143 -4.73 12.72 4.91
CA ALA A 143 -4.49 12.51 3.49
C ALA A 143 -4.84 11.07 3.06
N ALA A 144 -5.07 10.86 1.76
CA ALA A 144 -5.25 9.52 1.19
C ALA A 144 -3.93 9.04 0.58
N ILE A 145 -3.24 8.10 1.25
CA ILE A 145 -2.01 7.46 0.75
C ILE A 145 -2.23 5.94 0.76
N PRO A 146 -3.00 5.39 -0.20
CA PRO A 146 -3.58 4.04 -0.09
C PRO A 146 -2.57 2.91 0.12
N ALA A 147 -1.32 3.10 -0.34
CA ALA A 147 -0.27 2.11 -0.18
C ALA A 147 0.38 2.10 1.23
N ALA A 148 0.16 3.14 2.05
CA ALA A 148 1.00 3.36 3.23
C ALA A 148 0.25 3.79 4.50
N ASN A 149 -0.84 4.57 4.41
CA ASN A 149 -1.43 5.22 5.59
C ASN A 149 -2.82 4.70 5.98
N GLY A 150 -3.20 3.50 5.55
CA GLY A 150 -4.45 2.87 6.00
C GLY A 150 -4.46 2.71 7.52
N ILE A 151 -5.51 3.20 8.18
CA ILE A 151 -5.72 3.11 9.62
C ILE A 151 -6.89 2.16 9.88
N SER A 152 -6.64 1.10 10.62
CA SER A 152 -7.62 0.06 10.93
C SER A 152 -7.21 -0.69 12.20
N ASN A 153 -8.11 -1.55 12.68
CA ASN A 153 -7.81 -2.54 13.70
C ASN A 153 -7.68 -3.96 13.09
N ALA A 154 -7.17 -4.92 13.88
CA ALA A 154 -6.93 -6.30 13.44
C ALA A 154 -8.22 -7.05 13.06
N HIS A 155 -9.32 -6.78 13.78
CA HIS A 155 -10.61 -7.43 13.53
C HIS A 155 -11.17 -7.01 12.17
N SER A 156 -11.17 -5.71 11.87
CA SER A 156 -11.63 -5.18 10.58
C SER A 156 -10.78 -5.66 9.40
N ILE A 157 -9.45 -5.76 9.55
CA ILE A 157 -8.59 -6.34 8.51
C ILE A 157 -8.94 -7.82 8.27
N ALA A 158 -9.09 -8.61 9.34
CA ALA A 158 -9.46 -10.02 9.23
C ALA A 158 -10.85 -10.19 8.57
N ARG A 159 -11.81 -9.32 8.94
CA ARG A 159 -13.14 -9.30 8.35
C ARG A 159 -13.12 -8.94 6.87
N ILE A 160 -12.32 -7.95 6.44
CA ILE A 160 -12.15 -7.60 5.03
C ILE A 160 -11.62 -8.81 4.25
N TYR A 161 -10.55 -9.46 4.71
CA TYR A 161 -10.01 -10.64 4.03
C TYR A 161 -11.01 -11.80 3.98
N ALA A 162 -11.77 -12.04 5.05
CA ALA A 162 -12.83 -13.04 5.06
C ALA A 162 -13.91 -12.73 4.00
N LEU A 163 -14.31 -11.45 3.89
CA LEU A 163 -15.26 -10.97 2.89
C LEU A 163 -14.74 -11.03 1.44
N LEU A 164 -13.44 -11.17 1.20
CA LEU A 164 -12.92 -11.44 -0.15
C LEU A 164 -13.12 -12.91 -0.56
N ILE A 165 -13.30 -13.80 0.41
CA ILE A 165 -13.30 -15.26 0.22
C ILE A 165 -14.73 -15.82 0.28
N ASP A 166 -15.52 -15.42 1.28
CA ASP A 166 -16.88 -15.94 1.50
C ASP A 166 -17.77 -14.94 2.25
N ASP A 167 -19.05 -15.28 2.38
CA ASP A 167 -20.00 -14.55 3.22
C ASP A 167 -19.55 -14.60 4.69
N VAL A 168 -19.61 -13.45 5.38
CA VAL A 168 -19.29 -13.35 6.80
C VAL A 168 -20.57 -13.27 7.62
N ASN A 169 -20.69 -14.13 8.62
CA ASN A 169 -21.77 -14.09 9.61
C ASN A 169 -21.19 -13.68 10.96
N GLU A 170 -21.57 -12.51 11.46
CA GLU A 170 -21.10 -11.99 12.73
C GLU A 170 -22.26 -11.35 13.49
N ASN A 171 -22.41 -11.67 14.77
CA ASN A 171 -23.50 -11.16 15.63
C ASN A 171 -24.90 -11.33 15.01
N GLY A 172 -25.12 -12.43 14.29
CA GLY A 172 -26.39 -12.73 13.59
C GLY A 172 -26.63 -11.92 12.32
N LYS A 173 -25.69 -11.06 11.91
CA LYS A 173 -25.75 -10.30 10.65
C LYS A 173 -24.90 -10.97 9.59
N LYS A 174 -25.54 -11.36 8.50
CA LYS A 174 -24.86 -11.83 7.29
C LYS A 174 -24.40 -10.65 6.44
N THR A 175 -23.13 -10.65 6.05
CA THR A 175 -22.55 -9.75 5.05
C THR A 175 -22.09 -10.58 3.87
N THR A 176 -22.53 -10.21 2.67
CA THR A 176 -22.21 -10.94 1.45
C THR A 176 -20.76 -10.74 1.03
N CYS A 177 -20.15 -11.80 0.51
CA CYS A 177 -18.81 -11.78 -0.08
C CYS A 177 -18.68 -10.67 -1.14
N LEU A 178 -17.59 -9.92 -1.09
CA LEU A 178 -17.30 -8.80 -1.98
C LEU A 178 -16.92 -9.26 -3.38
N LEU A 179 -16.28 -10.43 -3.50
CA LEU A 179 -15.77 -10.94 -4.76
C LEU A 179 -16.46 -12.24 -5.15
N SER A 180 -16.86 -12.36 -6.42
CA SER A 180 -17.20 -13.66 -6.97
C SER A 180 -15.96 -14.58 -6.95
N LYS A 181 -16.15 -15.91 -6.90
CA LYS A 181 -15.05 -16.88 -7.00
C LYS A 181 -14.18 -16.67 -8.25
N LYS A 182 -14.80 -16.27 -9.36
CA LYS A 182 -14.10 -15.94 -10.62
C LYS A 182 -13.23 -14.70 -10.46
N THR A 183 -13.75 -13.65 -9.82
CA THR A 183 -13.03 -12.40 -9.56
C THR A 183 -11.87 -12.64 -8.60
N LEU A 184 -12.10 -13.37 -7.50
CA LEU A 184 -11.06 -13.72 -6.54
C LEU A 184 -9.92 -14.48 -7.22
N LYS A 185 -10.23 -15.55 -7.97
CA LYS A 185 -9.22 -16.33 -8.70
C LYS A 185 -8.42 -15.47 -9.67
N SER A 186 -9.08 -14.55 -10.39
CA SER A 186 -8.38 -13.64 -11.29
C SER A 186 -7.51 -12.62 -10.54
N ALA A 187 -7.96 -12.14 -9.38
CA ALA A 187 -7.25 -11.14 -8.58
C ALA A 187 -6.02 -11.73 -7.89
N THR A 188 -6.07 -13.01 -7.51
CA THR A 188 -4.97 -13.72 -6.81
C THR A 188 -4.06 -14.51 -7.74
N GLU A 189 -4.32 -14.50 -9.05
CA GLU A 189 -3.47 -15.17 -10.05
C GLU A 189 -2.04 -14.62 -10.03
N ASN A 190 -1.05 -15.50 -9.87
CA ASN A 190 0.36 -15.13 -9.97
C ASN A 190 0.69 -14.70 -11.42
N VAL A 191 1.25 -13.50 -11.56
CA VAL A 191 1.73 -12.97 -12.85
C VAL A 191 3.22 -12.61 -12.80
N THR A 192 3.91 -12.96 -11.71
CA THR A 192 5.34 -12.74 -11.54
C THR A 192 6.11 -13.94 -12.08
N PRO A 193 6.99 -13.76 -13.07
CA PRO A 193 7.81 -14.85 -13.59
C PRO A 193 8.67 -15.52 -12.51
N PRO A 194 8.93 -16.84 -12.63
CA PRO A 194 9.79 -17.54 -11.70
C PRO A 194 11.18 -16.89 -11.61
N ASN A 195 11.71 -16.76 -10.39
CA ASN A 195 13.04 -16.21 -10.09
C ASN A 195 13.27 -14.76 -10.55
N GLU A 196 12.23 -14.02 -10.93
CA GLU A 196 12.37 -12.59 -11.24
C GLU A 196 12.72 -11.83 -9.96
N GLN A 197 13.79 -11.06 -9.99
CA GLN A 197 14.23 -10.24 -8.86
C GLN A 197 13.50 -8.89 -8.86
N ASP A 198 13.05 -8.45 -7.68
CA ASP A 198 12.45 -7.13 -7.50
C ASP A 198 13.53 -6.05 -7.60
N ARG A 199 13.32 -5.09 -8.51
CA ARG A 199 14.26 -3.98 -8.76
C ARG A 199 14.39 -2.98 -7.62
N THR A 200 13.50 -3.03 -6.63
CA THR A 200 13.35 -2.01 -5.58
C THR A 200 13.29 -2.57 -4.16
N ILE A 201 13.25 -3.88 -3.98
CA ILE A 201 13.37 -4.58 -2.69
C ILE A 201 14.63 -5.45 -2.71
N PHE A 202 15.80 -4.81 -2.77
CA PHE A 202 17.12 -5.46 -2.60
C PHE A 202 17.37 -6.72 -3.47
N GLY A 203 16.74 -6.82 -4.64
CA GLY A 203 16.87 -7.99 -5.53
C GLY A 203 16.21 -9.26 -5.00
N LEU A 204 15.35 -9.16 -3.97
CA LEU A 204 14.61 -10.30 -3.45
C LEU A 204 13.62 -10.84 -4.49
N THR A 205 13.36 -12.14 -4.43
CA THR A 205 12.38 -12.81 -5.28
C THR A 205 10.99 -12.70 -4.66
N THR A 206 10.31 -11.58 -4.93
CA THR A 206 8.91 -11.38 -4.51
C THR A 206 7.94 -11.98 -5.51
N LYS A 207 6.72 -12.29 -5.05
CA LYS A 207 5.62 -12.73 -5.93
C LYS A 207 4.39 -11.88 -5.69
N PHE A 208 3.91 -11.27 -6.76
CA PHE A 208 2.68 -10.49 -6.77
C PHE A 208 1.63 -11.10 -7.69
N SER A 209 0.39 -11.02 -7.23
CA SER A 209 -0.79 -11.36 -8.00
C SER A 209 -1.10 -10.30 -9.07
N ARG A 210 -1.98 -10.63 -10.01
CA ARG A 210 -2.49 -9.72 -11.05
C ARG A 210 -3.00 -8.39 -10.48
N SER A 211 -3.65 -8.45 -9.30
CA SER A 211 -4.25 -7.31 -8.62
C SER A 211 -3.41 -6.70 -7.50
N GLY A 212 -2.17 -7.15 -7.30
CA GLY A 212 -1.22 -6.53 -6.37
C GLY A 212 -1.22 -7.09 -4.96
N PHE A 213 -1.85 -8.26 -4.74
CA PHE A 213 -1.62 -9.01 -3.51
C PHE A 213 -0.23 -9.64 -3.55
N GLU A 214 0.45 -9.66 -2.43
CA GLU A 214 1.61 -10.52 -2.22
C GLU A 214 1.12 -11.98 -2.10
N LEU A 215 1.88 -12.89 -2.70
CA LEU A 215 1.61 -14.32 -2.73
C LEU A 215 2.72 -15.09 -2.00
N HIS A 216 2.43 -16.36 -1.68
CA HIS A 216 3.37 -17.25 -1.00
C HIS A 216 4.75 -17.32 -1.70
N SER A 217 5.78 -16.92 -0.97
CA SER A 217 7.18 -16.92 -1.40
C SER A 217 8.10 -17.11 -0.19
N ASP A 218 9.38 -17.39 -0.44
CA ASP A 218 10.39 -17.51 0.63
C ASP A 218 10.52 -16.22 1.45
N PHE A 219 10.23 -15.07 0.83
CA PHE A 219 10.22 -13.77 1.48
C PHE A 219 8.91 -13.50 2.25
N PHE A 220 7.78 -13.94 1.70
CA PHE A 220 6.46 -13.71 2.26
C PHE A 220 5.72 -15.03 2.46
N ASN A 221 5.80 -15.56 3.68
CA ASN A 221 5.10 -16.77 4.08
C ASN A 221 3.67 -16.46 4.51
N VAL A 222 2.75 -16.44 3.55
CA VAL A 222 1.31 -16.59 3.83
C VAL A 222 1.04 -18.02 4.22
N LEU A 223 0.13 -18.21 5.19
CA LEU A 223 -0.20 -19.45 5.91
C LEU A 223 -0.61 -20.68 5.05
N GLY A 224 -0.43 -20.64 3.72
CA GLY A 224 -0.58 -21.73 2.75
C GLY A 224 -0.20 -21.31 1.32
N GLU A 225 -0.06 -22.26 0.40
CA GLU A 225 0.36 -22.00 -0.99
C GLU A 225 -0.62 -21.13 -1.80
N ASP A 226 -1.93 -21.27 -1.53
CA ASP A 226 -2.99 -20.45 -2.12
C ASP A 226 -3.27 -19.15 -1.34
N GLY A 227 -2.45 -18.87 -0.31
CA GLY A 227 -2.56 -17.67 0.48
C GLY A 227 -2.28 -16.41 -0.34
N PHE A 228 -2.98 -15.34 -0.02
CA PHE A 228 -2.74 -14.01 -0.58
C PHE A 228 -2.94 -12.96 0.51
N GLY A 229 -2.27 -11.82 0.38
CA GLY A 229 -2.43 -10.72 1.31
C GLY A 229 -1.49 -9.58 1.00
N HIS A 230 -1.14 -8.83 2.03
CA HIS A 230 -0.06 -7.86 1.98
C HIS A 230 0.44 -7.63 3.41
N HIS A 231 1.74 -7.70 3.65
CA HIS A 231 2.28 -7.26 4.93
C HIS A 231 2.55 -5.75 4.93
N GLY A 232 2.26 -5.10 6.04
CA GLY A 232 2.75 -3.75 6.29
C GLY A 232 4.13 -3.80 6.94
N LYS A 233 4.89 -2.70 6.86
CA LYS A 233 6.08 -2.53 7.70
C LYS A 233 5.63 -2.39 9.15
N ILE A 234 5.70 -3.48 9.91
CA ILE A 234 5.32 -3.51 11.31
C ILE A 234 6.50 -3.00 12.15
N SER A 235 6.34 -1.86 12.82
CA SER A 235 7.14 -1.54 14.00
C SER A 235 6.61 -2.34 15.19
N ARG A 236 7.02 -3.61 15.33
CA ARG A 236 6.79 -4.33 16.57
C ARG A 236 7.94 -3.99 17.51
N ASN A 237 7.68 -3.09 18.45
CA ASN A 237 8.39 -2.99 19.70
C ASN A 237 7.42 -2.42 20.74
N ALA A 238 6.62 -3.32 21.33
CA ALA A 238 6.08 -3.17 22.67
C ALA A 238 6.73 -4.26 23.53
#